data_AF-A0A7J9DQC8-F1
#
_entry.id   AF-A0A7J9DQC8-F1
#
_cell.length_a   1.000
_cell.length_b   1.000
_cell.length_c   1.000
_cell.angle_alpha   90.00
_cell.angle_beta   90.00
_cell.angle_gamma   90.00
#
_symmetry.space_group_name_H-M   'P 1'
#
loop_
_entity.id
_entity.type
_entity.pdbx_description
1 polymer ?
#
loop_
_entity_poly.entity_id
_entity_poly.type
_entity_poly.pdbx_seq_one_letter_code
_entity_poly.pdbx_strand_id
1 'polypeptide(L)'
;MENASFALWKRLETLYATKSLANRLVLKQRLFTFCMNECELFRDHISQFITLLNGLKNTKVQIDDEDQAMLLLCSLPFHTSLSGRP
;
A
#
# COMPACT_ATOMS: atom_id res chain seq x y z
N MET A 1 -25.32 31.11 16.41
CA MET A 1 -25.14 29.68 16.79
C MET A 1 -24.53 28.86 15.63
N GLU A 2 -23.94 29.49 14.61
CA GLU A 2 -23.38 28.80 13.43
C GLU A 2 -21.92 28.34 13.64
N ASN A 3 -21.22 28.95 14.59
CA ASN A 3 -19.77 28.75 14.77
C ASN A 3 -19.44 27.36 15.35
N ALA A 4 -20.33 26.79 16.16
CA ALA A 4 -20.11 25.48 16.80
C ALA A 4 -20.23 24.32 15.80
N SER A 5 -21.26 24.35 14.93
CA SER A 5 -21.45 23.36 13.88
C SER A 5 -20.31 23.41 12.84
N PHE A 6 -19.88 24.61 12.45
CA PHE A 6 -18.74 24.77 11.55
C PHE A 6 -17.42 24.29 12.17
N ALA A 7 -17.18 24.59 13.46
CA ALA A 7 -15.99 24.13 14.17
C ALA A 7 -15.96 22.59 14.33
N LEU A 8 -17.11 21.96 14.59
CA LEU A 8 -17.24 20.51 14.63
C LEU A 8 -16.98 19.88 13.25
N TRP A 9 -17.52 20.46 12.19
CA TRP A 9 -17.28 20.01 10.82
C TRP A 9 -15.80 20.10 10.43
N LYS A 10 -15.14 21.22 10.74
CA LYS A 10 -13.70 21.40 10.53
C LYS A 10 -12.84 20.40 11.30
N ARG A 11 -13.21 20.09 12.55
CA ARG A 11 -12.53 19.07 13.37
C ARG A 11 -12.69 17.67 12.78
N LEU A 12 -13.88 17.32 12.32
CA LEU A 12 -14.13 16.05 11.64
C LEU A 12 -13.34 15.95 10.34
N GLU A 13 -13.36 16.99 9.51
CA GLU A 13 -12.58 17.08 8.27
C GLU A 13 -11.08 16.88 8.55
N THR A 14 -10.54 17.55 9.57
CA THR A 14 -9.12 17.44 9.94
C THR A 14 -8.76 16.07 10.49
N LEU A 15 -9.62 15.48 11.35
CA LEU A 15 -9.40 14.15 11.90
C LEU A 15 -9.47 13.08 10.81
N TYR A 16 -10.44 13.18 9.90
CA TYR A 16 -10.61 12.23 8.80
C TYR A 16 -9.51 12.39 7.75
N ALA A 17 -9.09 13.62 7.46
CA ALA A 17 -7.94 13.91 6.60
C ALA A 17 -6.63 13.38 7.20
N THR A 18 -6.39 13.58 8.50
CA THR A 18 -5.21 13.06 9.20
C THR A 18 -5.21 11.54 9.22
N LYS A 19 -6.37 10.89 9.48
CA LYS A 19 -6.50 9.44 9.40
C LYS A 19 -6.29 8.91 7.98
N SER A 20 -6.80 9.61 6.96
CA SER A 20 -6.59 9.26 5.56
C SER A 20 -5.12 9.42 5.17
N LEU A 21 -4.45 10.49 5.61
CA LEU A 21 -3.04 10.74 5.37
C LEU A 21 -2.15 9.69 6.08
N ALA A 22 -2.43 9.40 7.35
CA ALA A 22 -1.72 8.38 8.11
C ALA A 22 -1.93 6.99 7.50
N ASN A 23 -3.18 6.62 7.16
CA ASN A 23 -3.47 5.36 6.46
C ASN A 23 -2.74 5.29 5.12
N ARG A 24 -2.73 6.37 4.35
CA ARG A 24 -2.00 6.44 3.08
C ARG A 24 -0.51 6.24 3.26
N LEU A 25 0.10 6.87 4.26
CA LEU A 25 1.52 6.71 4.58
C LEU A 25 1.85 5.28 5.01
N VAL A 26 1.03 4.69 5.88
CA VAL A 26 1.19 3.30 6.32
C VAL A 26 1.05 2.33 5.15
N LEU A 27 0.07 2.53 4.27
CA LEU A 27 -0.13 1.69 3.09
C LEU A 27 1.04 1.82 2.11
N LYS A 28 1.55 3.03 1.88
CA LYS A 28 2.75 3.24 1.06
C LYS A 28 3.96 2.54 1.67
N GLN A 29 4.19 2.69 2.98
CA GLN A 29 5.28 2.01 3.67
C GLN A 29 5.17 0.50 3.50
N ARG A 30 3.99 -0.09 3.75
CA ARG A 30 3.75 -1.52 3.58
C ARG A 30 4.02 -2.00 2.17
N LEU A 31 3.61 -1.24 1.16
CA LEU A 31 3.83 -1.54 -0.25
C LEU A 31 5.33 -1.55 -0.60
N PHE A 32 6.11 -0.58 -0.12
CA PHE A 32 7.57 -0.54 -0.34
C PHE A 32 8.35 -1.61 0.43
N THR A 33 7.80 -2.11 1.55
CA THR A 33 8.38 -3.21 2.32
C THR A 33 7.72 -4.56 2.01
N PHE A 34 6.86 -4.63 0.98
CA PHE A 34 6.13 -5.83 0.64
C PHE A 34 7.06 -6.78 -0.11
N CYS A 35 7.46 -7.87 0.54
CA CYS A 35 8.30 -8.91 -0.04
C CYS A 35 7.68 -10.28 0.27
N MET A 36 7.70 -11.16 -0.72
CA MET A 36 7.20 -12.52 -0.62
C MET A 36 8.19 -13.37 0.18
N ASN A 37 7.67 -14.16 1.11
CA ASN A 37 8.48 -15.15 1.80
C ASN A 37 8.63 -16.43 0.95
N GLU A 38 9.77 -17.13 1.07
CA GLU A 38 10.05 -18.35 0.29
C GLU A 38 9.03 -19.48 0.50
N CYS A 39 8.36 -19.49 1.66
CA CYS A 39 7.32 -20.47 2.00
C CYS A 39 5.88 -19.99 1.71
N GLU A 40 5.71 -18.77 1.19
CA GLU A 40 4.40 -18.22 0.89
C GLU A 40 3.93 -18.67 -0.49
N LEU A 41 2.63 -18.95 -0.63
CA LEU A 41 2.05 -19.26 -1.92
C LEU A 41 2.00 -17.98 -2.76
N PHE A 42 2.52 -18.03 -3.98
CA PHE A 42 2.50 -16.93 -4.93
C PHE A 42 1.09 -16.32 -5.13
N ARG A 43 0.06 -17.18 -5.09
CA ARG A 43 -1.35 -16.76 -5.17
C ARG A 43 -1.78 -15.89 -3.98
N ASP A 44 -1.37 -16.26 -2.78
CA ASP A 44 -1.73 -15.54 -1.56
C ASP A 44 -0.97 -14.22 -1.46
N HIS A 45 0.29 -14.20 -1.93
CA HIS A 45 1.09 -12.99 -2.10
C HIS A 45 0.43 -11.99 -3.05
N ILE A 46 0.00 -12.43 -4.24
CA ILE A 46 -0.74 -11.59 -5.19
C ILE A 46 -2.03 -11.06 -4.59
N SER A 47 -2.80 -11.91 -3.89
CA SER A 47 -4.04 -11.50 -3.25
C SER A 47 -3.82 -10.39 -2.22
N GLN A 48 -2.75 -10.49 -1.43
CA GLN A 48 -2.35 -9.45 -0.48
C GLN A 48 -1.89 -8.17 -1.17
N PHE A 49 -1.12 -8.29 -2.26
CA PHE A 49 -0.69 -7.16 -3.08
C PHE A 49 -1.89 -6.38 -3.66
N ILE A 50 -2.84 -7.08 -4.28
CA ILE A 50 -4.07 -6.47 -4.81
C ILE A 50 -4.89 -5.81 -3.69
N THR A 51 -4.93 -6.42 -2.51
CA THR A 51 -5.62 -5.84 -1.34
C THR A 51 -4.96 -4.54 -0.89
N LEU A 52 -3.62 -4.46 -0.89
CA LEU A 52 -2.85 -3.25 -0.60
C LEU A 52 -3.13 -2.15 -1.64
N LEU A 53 -3.13 -2.49 -2.93
CA LEU A 53 -3.46 -1.56 -4.01
C LEU A 53 -4.89 -1.02 -3.89
N ASN A 54 -5.86 -1.87 -3.58
CA ASN A 54 -7.24 -1.45 -3.35
C ASN A 54 -7.37 -0.51 -2.13
N GLY A 55 -6.61 -0.78 -1.06
CA GLY A 55 -6.52 0.12 0.10
C GLY A 55 -5.99 1.51 -0.29
N LEU A 56 -4.96 1.57 -1.13
CA LEU A 56 -4.38 2.81 -1.63
C LEU A 56 -5.37 3.58 -2.52
N LYS A 57 -6.07 2.87 -3.42
CA LYS A 57 -7.11 3.43 -4.29
C LYS A 57 -8.22 4.09 -3.49
N ASN A 58 -8.65 3.46 -2.38
CA ASN A 58 -9.64 4.03 -1.47
C ASN A 58 -9.15 5.32 -0.77
N THR A 59 -7.84 5.48 -0.58
CA THR A 59 -7.23 6.71 -0.06
C THR A 59 -6.93 7.78 -1.13
N LYS A 60 -7.50 7.64 -2.34
CA LYS A 60 -7.26 8.50 -3.51
C LYS A 60 -5.80 8.47 -4.01
N VAL A 61 -5.07 7.37 -3.77
CA VAL A 61 -3.76 7.13 -4.39
C VAL A 61 -3.96 6.12 -5.50
N GLN A 62 -3.79 6.57 -6.73
CA GLN A 62 -3.67 5.67 -7.88
C GLN A 62 -2.19 5.47 -8.16
N ILE A 63 -1.81 4.21 -8.36
CA ILE A 63 -0.50 3.80 -8.84
C ILE A 63 -0.74 3.36 -10.27
N ASP A 64 0.09 3.81 -11.21
CA ASP A 64 -0.05 3.43 -12.61
C ASP A 64 0.19 1.92 -12.79
N ASP A 65 -0.36 1.33 -13.85
CA ASP A 65 -0.22 -0.10 -14.10
C ASP A 65 1.25 -0.51 -14.32
N GLU A 66 2.07 0.39 -14.89
CA GLU A 66 3.52 0.18 -15.04
C GLU A 66 4.23 0.11 -13.67
N ASP A 67 3.91 1.05 -12.78
CA ASP A 67 4.47 1.08 -11.43
C ASP A 67 3.99 -0.13 -10.60
N GLN A 68 2.73 -0.56 -10.77
CA GLN A 68 2.21 -1.76 -10.13
C GLN A 68 2.98 -3.01 -10.56
N ALA A 69 3.29 -3.13 -11.85
CA ALA A 69 4.08 -4.24 -12.37
C ALA A 69 5.51 -4.24 -11.80
N MET A 70 6.15 -3.07 -11.75
CA MET A 70 7.47 -2.90 -11.14
C MET A 70 7.47 -3.31 -9.66
N LEU A 71 6.51 -2.82 -8.88
CA LEU A 71 6.37 -3.13 -7.46
C LEU A 71 6.11 -4.61 -7.21
N LEU A 72 5.29 -5.25 -8.05
CA LEU A 72 5.05 -6.68 -7.97
C LEU A 72 6.36 -7.45 -8.22
N LEU A 73 7.11 -7.10 -9.27
CA LEU A 73 8.41 -7.72 -9.57
C LEU A 73 9.41 -7.55 -8.43
N CYS A 74 9.49 -6.36 -7.82
CA CYS A 74 10.35 -6.10 -6.67
C CYS A 74 9.97 -6.91 -5.42
N SER A 75 8.70 -7.29 -5.29
CA SER A 75 8.19 -8.07 -4.15
C SER A 75 8.42 -9.57 -4.27
N LEU A 76 8.80 -10.08 -5.45
CA LEU A 76 9.00 -11.51 -5.67
C LEU A 76 10.32 -11.99 -5.04
N PRO A 77 10.39 -13.26 -4.60
CA PRO A 77 11.64 -13.80 -4.09
C PRO A 77 12.59 -13.96 -5.27
N PHE A 78 13.79 -13.41 -5.16
CA PHE A 78 14.84 -13.67 -6.14
C PHE A 78 15.19 -15.15 -6.06
N HIS A 79 14.79 -15.92 -7.08
CA HIS A 79 15.23 -17.31 -7.24
C HIS A 79 16.73 -17.29 -7.55
N THR A 80 17.58 -17.41 -6.53
CA THR A 80 19.00 -17.68 -6.70
C THR A 80 19.17 -19.13 -7.13
N SER A 81 18.85 -19.41 -8.39
CA SER A 81 19.20 -20.65 -9.08
C SER A 81 20.00 -20.32 -10.33
N LEU A 82 21.14 -19.67 -10.13
CA LEU A 82 22.34 -19.78 -10.95
C LEU A 82 23.47 -19.95 -9.92
N SER A 83 23.82 -21.18 -9.53
CA SER A 83 24.75 -22.04 -10.26
C SER A 83 26.05 -21.31 -10.61
N GLY A 84 27.11 -21.61 -9.87
CA GLY A 84 28.49 -21.35 -10.31
C GLY A 84 29.21 -20.21 -9.60
N ARG A 85 30.09 -20.62 -8.67
CA ARG A 85 31.45 -20.09 -8.41
C ARG A 85 32.08 -19.23 -9.53
N PRO A 86 33.01 -18.34 -9.18
CA PRO A 86 34.38 -18.75 -8.83
C PRO A 86 34.61 -18.98 -7.32
#